data_AF-A0AAV8PM74-F1
#
_entry.id   AF-A0AAV8PM74-F1
#
_cell.length_a   1.000
_cell.length_b   1.000
_cell.length_c   1.000
_cell.angle_alpha   90.00
_cell.angle_beta   90.00
_cell.angle_gamma   90.00
#
_symmetry.space_group_name_H-M   'P 1'
#
loop_
_entity.id
_entity.type
_entity.pdbx_description
1 polymer ?
#
loop_
_entity_poly.entity_id
_entity_poly.type
_entity_poly.pdbx_seq_one_letter_code
_entity_poly.pdbx_strand_id
1 'polypeptide(L)'
;MLPSSLSSSSASWWVSCLRFVLALSLLGVGSGGDPYVYYQWEVSYISASPLGVKQQVIGINGQFPGPILSATTNWNVVVDIKNNLDEPFLMTWNGLQQRKNSWQDGVLGTNCPIPSGWNWTYAFQVKDQIGSFLYFPSINFQKASGGYGGIIINNRDVIPLPFGLPDGDITIFVSDWYIKGFKDLRKTIEEGGDLGTPDGVLINGLGPYRYNESLVPDGISYETINVDPGKTYRIRVHNVGFSSSLNFRIQNHNLFLVETEGSYTVQQNYTNMDIHVGQSYSFLVTMDQNAISDYYIVASARFSNSTTRDRLTGVAILHYSNSQGPASGPLPDGPDEGDTYFSMNQARSIRWNVSAGAARPNPQGSFRYAI
;
A
#
# COMPACT_ATOMS: atom_id res chain seq x y z
N MET A 1 -34.20 -75.78 -22.08
CA MET A 1 -34.15 -74.30 -22.09
C MET A 1 -32.75 -73.86 -21.68
N LEU A 2 -32.28 -72.78 -22.30
CA LEU A 2 -31.02 -72.04 -22.14
C LEU A 2 -29.83 -72.48 -23.02
N PRO A 3 -29.39 -71.62 -23.97
CA PRO A 3 -28.17 -71.80 -24.73
C PRO A 3 -26.95 -71.27 -23.96
N SER A 4 -25.86 -72.02 -23.98
CA SER A 4 -24.55 -71.65 -23.45
C SER A 4 -23.62 -71.24 -24.59
N SER A 5 -23.50 -69.94 -24.86
CA SER A 5 -22.33 -69.34 -25.53
C SER A 5 -22.40 -67.82 -25.45
N LEU A 6 -21.92 -67.23 -24.35
CA LEU A 6 -21.62 -65.81 -24.28
C LEU A 6 -20.13 -65.62 -24.58
N SER A 7 -19.87 -64.82 -25.61
CA SER A 7 -18.59 -64.62 -26.26
C SER A 7 -17.56 -63.96 -25.33
N SER A 8 -16.35 -64.50 -25.33
CA SER A 8 -15.15 -63.95 -24.67
C SER A 8 -14.67 -62.62 -25.27
N SER A 9 -15.28 -62.13 -26.36
CA SER A 9 -14.91 -60.90 -27.04
C SER A 9 -15.47 -59.62 -26.41
N SER A 10 -16.58 -59.72 -25.65
CA SER A 10 -17.21 -58.54 -25.05
C SER A 10 -16.39 -57.99 -23.88
N ALA A 11 -15.86 -58.87 -23.03
CA ALA A 11 -15.07 -58.48 -21.84
C ALA A 11 -13.77 -57.73 -22.18
N SER A 12 -13.11 -58.05 -23.30
CA SER A 12 -11.87 -57.37 -23.69
C SER A 12 -12.11 -55.94 -24.16
N TRP A 13 -13.27 -55.68 -24.78
CA TRP A 13 -13.68 -54.33 -25.20
C TRP A 13 -13.97 -53.42 -24.00
N TRP A 14 -14.68 -53.92 -22.99
CA TRP A 14 -14.95 -53.17 -21.77
C TRP A 14 -13.67 -52.82 -21.01
N VAL A 15 -12.70 -53.75 -20.91
CA VAL A 15 -11.41 -53.49 -20.27
C VAL A 15 -10.58 -52.48 -21.04
N SER A 16 -10.56 -52.54 -22.38
CA SER A 16 -9.88 -51.55 -23.22
C SER A 16 -10.53 -50.16 -23.13
N CYS A 17 -11.86 -50.06 -23.15
CA CYS A 17 -12.57 -48.80 -22.94
C CYS A 17 -12.32 -48.23 -21.54
N LEU A 18 -12.32 -49.06 -20.50
CA LEU A 18 -12.04 -48.61 -19.14
C LEU A 18 -10.60 -48.10 -18.99
N ARG A 19 -9.62 -48.77 -19.61
CA ARG A 19 -8.22 -48.31 -19.67
C ARG A 19 -8.08 -47.01 -20.46
N PHE A 20 -8.84 -46.84 -21.54
CA PHE A 20 -8.82 -45.61 -22.34
C PHE A 20 -9.43 -44.44 -21.57
N VAL A 21 -10.54 -44.67 -20.85
CA VAL A 21 -11.16 -43.67 -19.97
C VAL A 21 -10.27 -43.32 -18.78
N LEU A 22 -9.58 -44.30 -18.17
CA LEU A 22 -8.59 -44.04 -17.11
C LEU A 22 -7.38 -43.26 -17.65
N ALA A 23 -6.89 -43.58 -18.84
CA ALA A 23 -5.81 -42.84 -19.49
C ALA A 23 -6.22 -41.40 -19.85
N LEU A 24 -7.47 -41.18 -20.30
CA LEU A 24 -8.04 -39.85 -20.52
C LEU A 24 -8.25 -39.07 -19.21
N SER A 25 -8.59 -39.75 -18.11
CA SER A 25 -8.69 -39.10 -16.79
C SER A 25 -7.33 -38.65 -16.23
N LEU A 26 -6.23 -39.29 -16.67
CA LEU A 26 -4.85 -38.87 -16.36
C LEU A 26 -4.34 -37.76 -17.28
N LEU A 27 -5.05 -37.43 -18.36
CA LEU A 27 -4.79 -36.28 -19.25
C LEU A 27 -5.52 -35.01 -18.79
N GLY A 28 -5.98 -34.96 -17.54
CA GLY A 28 -6.36 -33.70 -16.92
C GLY A 28 -5.18 -32.74 -17.02
N VAL A 29 -5.33 -31.69 -17.84
CA VAL A 29 -4.36 -30.59 -17.94
C VAL A 29 -4.38 -29.88 -16.61
N GLY A 30 -3.64 -30.42 -15.64
CA GLY A 30 -3.35 -29.73 -14.41
C GLY A 30 -2.53 -28.50 -14.79
N SER A 31 -3.16 -27.32 -14.74
CA SER A 31 -2.42 -26.07 -14.77
C SER A 31 -1.62 -25.99 -13.47
N GLY A 32 -0.43 -26.61 -13.45
CA GLY A 32 0.51 -26.57 -12.32
C GLY A 32 1.23 -25.23 -12.19
N GLY A 33 0.61 -24.14 -12.67
CA GLY A 33 1.12 -22.77 -12.51
C GLY A 33 0.61 -22.15 -11.23
N ASP A 34 1.38 -21.21 -10.67
CA ASP A 34 0.89 -20.37 -9.60
C ASP A 34 -0.28 -19.49 -10.09
N PRO A 35 -1.28 -19.18 -9.24
CA PRO A 35 -2.45 -18.39 -9.64
C PRO A 35 -2.09 -16.99 -10.14
N TYR A 36 -2.99 -16.38 -10.91
CA TYR A 36 -2.84 -15.02 -11.45
C TYR A 36 -3.88 -14.07 -10.85
N VAL A 37 -3.50 -12.81 -10.66
CA VAL A 37 -4.41 -11.69 -10.44
C VAL A 37 -4.16 -10.63 -11.52
N TYR A 38 -5.25 -10.07 -12.05
CA TYR A 38 -5.22 -9.13 -13.16
C TYR A 38 -5.78 -7.78 -12.75
N TYR A 39 -5.09 -6.72 -13.16
CA TYR A 39 -5.49 -5.33 -12.97
C TYR A 39 -5.47 -4.60 -14.31
N GLN A 40 -6.50 -3.80 -14.54
CA GLN A 40 -6.55 -2.85 -15.66
C GLN A 40 -6.60 -1.45 -15.08
N TRP A 41 -5.58 -0.66 -15.37
CA TRP A 41 -5.38 0.67 -14.82
C TRP A 41 -5.31 1.70 -15.93
N GLU A 42 -6.23 2.65 -15.88
CA GLU A 42 -6.20 3.86 -16.67
C GLU A 42 -5.56 4.98 -15.85
N VAL A 43 -4.41 5.46 -16.30
CA VAL A 43 -3.70 6.56 -15.66
C VAL A 43 -4.07 7.85 -16.39
N SER A 44 -4.75 8.77 -15.70
CA SER A 44 -5.23 10.02 -16.29
C SER A 44 -5.17 11.16 -15.28
N TYR A 45 -5.26 12.40 -15.77
CA TYR A 45 -5.45 13.54 -14.88
C TYR A 45 -6.88 13.55 -14.33
N ILE A 46 -7.00 13.85 -13.04
CA ILE A 46 -8.24 14.24 -12.37
C ILE A 46 -8.03 15.57 -11.67
N SER A 47 -9.12 16.23 -11.26
CA SER A 47 -9.02 17.47 -10.50
C SER A 47 -9.26 17.22 -9.01
N ALA A 48 -8.34 17.71 -8.18
CA ALA A 48 -8.46 17.66 -6.73
C ALA A 48 -8.03 18.99 -6.11
N SER A 49 -8.50 19.25 -4.89
CA SER A 49 -8.12 20.42 -4.10
C SER A 49 -7.87 20.07 -2.63
N PRO A 50 -6.88 19.20 -2.31
CA PRO A 50 -6.70 18.69 -0.94
C PRO A 50 -6.47 19.80 0.09
N LEU A 51 -5.77 20.87 -0.29
CA LEU A 51 -5.52 22.06 0.54
C LEU A 51 -6.36 23.27 0.08
N GLY A 52 -7.51 23.05 -0.55
CA GLY A 52 -8.41 24.12 -1.05
C GLY A 52 -7.99 24.77 -2.38
N VAL A 53 -6.78 24.52 -2.87
CA VAL A 53 -6.33 24.99 -4.19
C VAL A 53 -6.54 23.89 -5.23
N LYS A 54 -7.39 24.18 -6.23
CA LYS A 54 -7.69 23.25 -7.33
C LYS A 54 -6.46 23.06 -8.22
N GLN A 55 -6.04 21.81 -8.40
CA GLN A 55 -4.95 21.42 -9.29
C GLN A 55 -5.26 20.11 -10.03
N GLN A 56 -4.44 19.80 -11.04
CA GLN A 56 -4.47 18.51 -11.72
C GLN A 56 -3.63 17.51 -10.92
N VAL A 57 -4.21 16.36 -10.61
CA VAL A 57 -3.53 15.24 -9.95
C VAL A 57 -3.60 14.01 -10.83
N ILE A 58 -2.62 13.13 -10.72
CA ILE A 58 -2.59 11.86 -11.44
C ILE A 58 -3.45 10.87 -10.67
N GLY A 59 -4.53 10.42 -11.30
CA GLY A 59 -5.41 9.39 -10.77
C GLY A 59 -5.21 8.05 -11.49
N ILE A 60 -5.60 6.98 -10.82
CA ILE A 60 -5.68 5.64 -11.41
C ILE A 60 -7.14 5.20 -11.36
N ASN A 61 -7.72 4.87 -12.51
CA ASN A 61 -9.16 4.56 -12.64
C ASN A 61 -10.06 5.65 -12.04
N GLY A 62 -9.65 6.92 -12.20
CA GLY A 62 -10.37 8.08 -11.66
C GLY A 62 -10.23 8.29 -10.16
N GLN A 63 -9.37 7.53 -9.47
CA GLN A 63 -9.19 7.60 -8.01
C GLN A 63 -7.85 8.22 -7.62
N PHE A 64 -7.86 8.99 -6.54
CA PHE A 64 -6.68 9.51 -5.86
C PHE A 64 -6.90 9.46 -4.34
N PRO A 65 -6.07 8.74 -3.56
CA PRO A 65 -5.02 7.81 -4.00
C PRO A 65 -5.52 6.68 -4.91
N GLY A 66 -4.62 5.99 -5.60
CA GLY A 66 -4.98 4.89 -6.48
C GLY A 66 -5.50 3.64 -5.73
N PRO A 67 -6.11 2.69 -6.46
CA PRO A 67 -6.71 1.49 -5.87
C PRO A 67 -5.66 0.54 -5.28
N ILE A 68 -6.00 -0.13 -4.17
CA ILE A 68 -5.09 -1.11 -3.56
C ILE A 68 -4.88 -2.31 -4.50
N LEU A 69 -3.62 -2.61 -4.81
CA LEU A 69 -3.22 -3.86 -5.46
C LEU A 69 -3.13 -4.95 -4.39
N SER A 70 -4.08 -5.87 -4.37
CA SER A 70 -4.07 -7.02 -3.44
C SER A 70 -3.67 -8.30 -4.18
N ALA A 71 -2.68 -9.01 -3.64
CA ALA A 71 -2.26 -10.30 -4.14
C ALA A 71 -1.98 -11.25 -2.99
N THR A 72 -1.96 -12.55 -3.25
CA THR A 72 -1.45 -13.53 -2.28
C THR A 72 -0.01 -13.88 -2.64
N THR A 73 0.84 -14.11 -1.64
CA THR A 73 2.23 -14.51 -1.88
C THR A 73 2.32 -15.69 -2.85
N ASN A 74 3.33 -15.66 -3.71
CA ASN A 74 3.57 -16.55 -4.86
C ASN A 74 2.64 -16.39 -6.06
N TRP A 75 1.58 -15.58 -6.00
CA TRP A 75 0.76 -15.33 -7.19
C TRP A 75 1.52 -14.52 -8.24
N ASN A 76 1.11 -14.68 -9.49
CA ASN A 76 1.50 -13.83 -10.61
C ASN A 76 0.57 -12.62 -10.66
N VAL A 77 1.14 -11.43 -10.69
CA VAL A 77 0.43 -10.16 -10.80
C VAL A 77 0.63 -9.65 -12.21
N VAL A 78 -0.46 -9.34 -12.88
CA VAL A 78 -0.48 -8.77 -14.22
C VAL A 78 -1.24 -7.45 -14.18
N VAL A 79 -0.56 -6.35 -14.47
CA VAL A 79 -1.14 -5.00 -14.45
C VAL A 79 -1.00 -4.39 -15.83
N ASP A 80 -2.12 -4.25 -16.55
CA ASP A 80 -2.16 -3.51 -17.82
C ASP A 80 -2.41 -2.04 -17.55
N ILE A 81 -1.42 -1.20 -17.86
CA ILE A 81 -1.47 0.25 -17.64
C ILE A 81 -1.65 0.95 -18.97
N LYS A 82 -2.74 1.71 -19.09
CA LYS A 82 -2.98 2.65 -20.19
C LYS A 82 -2.58 4.05 -19.76
N ASN A 83 -1.60 4.65 -20.43
CA ASN A 83 -1.16 6.01 -20.16
C ASN A 83 -2.02 7.02 -20.94
N ASN A 84 -2.93 7.71 -20.25
CA ASN A 84 -3.71 8.83 -20.83
C ASN A 84 -3.18 10.20 -20.36
N LEU A 85 -1.96 10.28 -19.84
CA LEU A 85 -1.28 11.54 -19.58
C LEU A 85 -0.71 12.13 -20.88
N ASP A 86 -0.35 13.40 -20.85
CA ASP A 86 0.28 14.12 -21.96
C ASP A 86 1.81 14.01 -21.95
N GLU A 87 2.38 13.14 -21.12
CA GLU A 87 3.81 12.86 -21.02
C GLU A 87 4.08 11.36 -20.80
N PRO A 88 5.31 10.89 -21.04
CA PRO A 88 5.65 9.50 -20.80
C PRO A 88 5.47 9.09 -19.34
N PHE A 89 5.11 7.84 -19.10
CA PHE A 89 4.78 7.31 -17.78
C PHE A 89 5.52 6.01 -17.48
N LEU A 90 5.93 5.83 -16.23
CA LEU A 90 6.44 4.57 -15.69
C LEU A 90 5.91 4.38 -14.27
N MET A 91 5.53 3.15 -13.93
CA MET A 91 5.06 2.77 -12.61
C MET A 91 6.08 1.85 -11.95
N THR A 92 6.58 2.22 -10.78
CA THR A 92 7.45 1.32 -9.99
C THR A 92 6.70 0.67 -8.84
N TRP A 93 7.22 -0.47 -8.39
CA TRP A 93 6.62 -1.35 -7.38
C TRP A 93 7.50 -1.40 -6.13
N ASN A 94 7.60 -0.27 -5.43
CA ASN A 94 8.53 -0.05 -4.32
C ASN A 94 8.42 -1.14 -3.24
N GLY A 95 9.52 -1.91 -3.09
CA GLY A 95 9.66 -3.00 -2.13
C GLY A 95 9.41 -4.39 -2.70
N LEU A 96 8.85 -4.52 -3.91
CA LEU A 96 8.81 -5.79 -4.62
C LEU A 96 10.19 -6.11 -5.19
N GLN A 97 10.69 -7.32 -4.92
CA GLN A 97 12.10 -7.66 -5.16
C GLN A 97 12.42 -8.01 -6.62
N GLN A 98 11.44 -7.95 -7.53
CA GLN A 98 11.55 -8.19 -8.99
C GLN A 98 12.56 -9.28 -9.36
N ARG A 99 12.56 -10.40 -8.62
CA ARG A 99 13.65 -11.37 -8.66
C ARG A 99 13.75 -12.02 -10.03
N LYS A 100 14.84 -11.69 -10.75
CA LYS A 100 15.11 -12.06 -12.15
C LYS A 100 14.05 -11.59 -13.16
N ASN A 101 13.27 -10.56 -12.81
CA ASN A 101 12.28 -9.90 -13.67
C ASN A 101 12.52 -8.37 -13.66
N SER A 102 13.79 -7.94 -13.74
CA SER A 102 14.15 -6.51 -13.59
C SER A 102 13.49 -5.60 -14.62
N TRP A 103 13.16 -6.09 -15.82
CA TRP A 103 12.40 -5.36 -16.84
C TRP A 103 10.92 -5.15 -16.49
N GLN A 104 10.48 -5.54 -15.29
CA GLN A 104 9.15 -5.27 -14.74
C GLN A 104 9.19 -4.20 -13.64
N ASP A 105 10.37 -3.67 -13.32
CA ASP A 105 10.56 -2.76 -12.18
C ASP A 105 10.01 -1.35 -12.43
N GLY A 106 9.86 -0.97 -13.71
CA GLY A 106 9.21 0.27 -14.11
C GLY A 106 9.99 1.52 -13.70
N VAL A 107 11.30 1.49 -13.92
CA VAL A 107 12.21 2.62 -13.74
C VAL A 107 13.02 2.87 -15.01
N LEU A 108 13.58 4.07 -15.16
CA LEU A 108 14.50 4.34 -16.25
C LEU A 108 15.72 3.42 -16.15
N GLY A 109 16.12 2.85 -17.29
CA GLY A 109 17.22 1.89 -17.39
C GLY A 109 16.75 0.45 -17.49
N THR A 110 15.67 0.06 -16.82
CA THR A 110 15.05 -1.27 -16.97
C THR A 110 13.88 -1.27 -17.96
N ASN A 111 13.13 -0.17 -18.03
CA ASN A 111 11.96 0.00 -18.88
C ASN A 111 12.08 1.25 -19.75
N CYS A 112 11.58 1.16 -20.98
CA CYS A 112 11.24 2.35 -21.77
C CYS A 112 9.92 2.95 -21.23
N PRO A 113 9.82 4.28 -21.05
CA PRO A 113 8.58 4.90 -20.64
C PRO A 113 7.42 4.62 -21.60
N ILE A 114 6.23 4.39 -21.03
CA ILE A 114 4.99 4.19 -21.78
C ILE A 114 4.62 5.52 -22.43
N PRO A 115 4.61 5.63 -23.77
CA PRO A 115 4.23 6.87 -24.44
C PRO A 115 2.78 7.27 -24.12
N SER A 116 2.46 8.55 -24.31
CA SER A 116 1.08 9.03 -24.20
C SER A 116 0.16 8.28 -25.18
N GLY A 117 -0.99 7.83 -24.69
CA GLY A 117 -1.99 7.05 -25.43
C GLY A 117 -1.69 5.56 -25.57
N TRP A 118 -0.53 5.08 -25.10
CA TRP A 118 -0.11 3.68 -25.22
C TRP A 118 -0.44 2.89 -23.96
N ASN A 119 -0.47 1.57 -24.11
CA ASN A 119 -0.57 0.63 -23.00
C ASN A 119 0.71 -0.19 -22.84
N TRP A 120 0.94 -0.67 -21.62
CA TRP A 120 1.99 -1.61 -21.29
C TRP A 120 1.55 -2.51 -20.15
N THR A 121 1.84 -3.79 -20.28
CA THR A 121 1.51 -4.79 -19.26
C THR A 121 2.74 -5.14 -18.43
N TYR A 122 2.68 -4.85 -17.12
CA TYR A 122 3.62 -5.38 -16.15
C TYR A 122 3.19 -6.77 -15.73
N ALA A 123 4.12 -7.73 -15.72
CA ALA A 123 3.84 -9.12 -15.32
C ALA A 123 4.97 -9.67 -14.46
N PHE A 124 4.72 -9.85 -13.16
CA PHE A 124 5.71 -10.30 -12.19
C PHE A 124 5.10 -11.23 -11.14
N GLN A 125 5.93 -12.04 -10.48
CA GLN A 125 5.49 -12.94 -9.41
C GLN A 125 5.85 -12.33 -8.06
N VAL A 126 4.88 -12.23 -7.15
CA VAL A 126 5.09 -11.79 -5.75
C VAL A 126 5.57 -12.94 -4.88
N LYS A 127 6.66 -13.58 -5.33
CA LYS A 127 7.17 -14.81 -4.73
C LYS A 127 7.93 -14.52 -3.46
N ASP A 128 7.64 -15.30 -2.45
CA ASP A 128 8.27 -15.21 -1.14
C ASP A 128 8.26 -13.77 -0.55
N GLN A 129 7.19 -13.01 -0.77
CA GLN A 129 6.96 -11.71 -0.14
C GLN A 129 5.58 -11.67 0.49
N ILE A 130 5.45 -10.95 1.60
CA ILE A 130 4.19 -10.67 2.31
C ILE A 130 4.22 -9.21 2.77
N GLY A 131 3.10 -8.67 3.21
CA GLY A 131 3.02 -7.37 3.86
C GLY A 131 2.60 -6.23 2.95
N SER A 132 3.08 -5.03 3.27
CA SER A 132 2.55 -3.76 2.80
C SER A 132 3.63 -3.02 2.02
N PHE A 133 3.35 -2.72 0.76
CA PHE A 133 4.26 -2.06 -0.18
C PHE A 133 3.53 -0.92 -0.90
N LEU A 134 4.23 -0.25 -1.81
CA LEU A 134 3.73 0.91 -2.53
C LEU A 134 3.98 0.76 -4.02
N TYR A 135 3.11 1.35 -4.83
CA TYR A 135 3.43 1.70 -6.20
C TYR A 135 3.32 3.21 -6.38
N PHE A 136 4.12 3.78 -7.28
CA PHE A 136 4.05 5.19 -7.65
C PHE A 136 4.76 5.48 -8.99
N PRO A 137 4.50 6.65 -9.62
CA PRO A 137 5.18 7.05 -10.83
C PRO A 137 6.67 7.31 -10.57
N SER A 138 7.56 6.72 -11.36
CA SER A 138 9.01 6.74 -11.09
C SER A 138 9.78 7.85 -11.82
N ILE A 139 9.11 8.63 -12.67
CA ILE A 139 9.74 9.63 -13.54
C ILE A 139 9.06 10.98 -13.45
N ASN A 140 9.73 12.01 -13.98
CA ASN A 140 9.13 13.31 -14.29
C ASN A 140 8.45 14.03 -13.12
N PHE A 141 8.85 13.75 -11.87
CA PHE A 141 8.22 14.30 -10.66
C PHE A 141 6.73 13.94 -10.51
N GLN A 142 6.20 13.03 -11.34
CA GLN A 142 4.77 12.67 -11.38
C GLN A 142 4.23 12.25 -10.01
N LYS A 143 5.02 11.54 -9.20
CA LYS A 143 4.67 11.16 -7.82
C LYS A 143 4.21 12.35 -6.95
N ALA A 144 4.78 13.53 -7.16
CA ALA A 144 4.44 14.74 -6.38
C ALA A 144 2.99 15.19 -6.58
N SER A 145 2.33 14.77 -7.67
CA SER A 145 0.92 15.04 -7.95
C SER A 145 0.06 13.78 -7.91
N GLY A 146 0.50 12.71 -7.23
CA GLY A 146 -0.30 11.50 -7.05
C GLY A 146 0.19 10.31 -7.87
N GLY A 147 -0.74 9.56 -8.44
CA GLY A 147 -0.46 8.31 -9.16
C GLY A 147 0.06 7.17 -8.28
N TYR A 148 0.06 7.36 -6.96
CA TYR A 148 0.52 6.38 -5.98
C TYR A 148 -0.63 5.59 -5.38
N GLY A 149 -0.31 4.44 -4.79
CA GLY A 149 -1.24 3.63 -4.01
C GLY A 149 -0.55 2.45 -3.34
N GLY A 150 -1.35 1.66 -2.64
CA GLY A 150 -0.87 0.57 -1.79
C GLY A 150 -0.82 -0.75 -2.50
N ILE A 151 0.14 -1.58 -2.12
CA ILE A 151 0.22 -2.99 -2.49
C ILE A 151 0.11 -3.81 -1.21
N ILE A 152 -0.81 -4.76 -1.16
CA ILE A 152 -0.96 -5.70 -0.06
C ILE A 152 -0.67 -7.10 -0.59
N ILE A 153 0.39 -7.73 -0.06
CA ILE A 153 0.67 -9.14 -0.31
C ILE A 153 0.26 -9.95 0.91
N ASN A 154 -0.81 -10.72 0.75
CA ASN A 154 -1.39 -11.54 1.80
C ASN A 154 -0.63 -12.87 1.97
N ASN A 155 -0.74 -13.42 3.17
CA ASN A 155 -0.34 -14.79 3.42
C ASN A 155 -1.23 -15.76 2.66
N ARG A 156 -0.73 -16.96 2.41
CA ARG A 156 -1.60 -18.09 2.04
C ARG A 156 -2.37 -18.51 3.27
N ASP A 157 -3.60 -18.98 3.11
CA ASP A 157 -4.47 -19.42 4.22
C ASP A 157 -3.82 -20.49 5.11
N VAL A 158 -2.92 -21.31 4.55
CA VAL A 158 -2.18 -22.35 5.27
C VAL A 158 -1.06 -21.80 6.17
N ILE A 159 -0.74 -20.50 6.06
CA ILE A 159 0.33 -19.83 6.79
C ILE A 159 -0.30 -18.86 7.79
N PRO A 160 -0.32 -19.21 9.10
CA PRO A 160 -0.93 -18.36 10.11
C PRO A 160 -0.16 -17.05 10.28
N LEU A 161 -0.89 -15.99 10.64
CA LEU A 161 -0.30 -14.73 11.08
C LEU A 161 0.40 -14.93 12.43
N PRO A 162 1.52 -14.24 12.70
CA PRO A 162 2.20 -14.31 14.00
C PRO A 162 1.54 -13.46 15.09
N PHE A 163 0.33 -12.94 14.84
CA PHE A 163 -0.49 -12.14 15.73
C PHE A 163 -1.98 -12.53 15.57
N GLY A 164 -2.83 -12.07 16.50
CA GLY A 164 -4.27 -12.30 16.44
C GLY A 164 -4.90 -11.74 15.16
N LEU A 165 -5.93 -12.42 14.65
CA LEU A 165 -6.64 -11.97 13.45
C LEU A 165 -7.32 -10.61 13.73
N PRO A 166 -7.00 -9.55 12.98
CA PRO A 166 -7.66 -8.27 13.14
C PRO A 166 -9.11 -8.33 12.64
N ASP A 167 -9.97 -7.49 13.20
CA ASP A 167 -11.37 -7.34 12.79
C ASP A 167 -11.52 -6.59 11.45
N GLY A 168 -10.47 -5.89 11.02
CA GLY A 168 -10.41 -5.21 9.74
C GLY A 168 -9.01 -4.71 9.39
N ASP A 169 -8.79 -4.46 8.10
CA ASP A 169 -7.57 -3.87 7.55
C ASP A 169 -7.89 -2.45 7.04
N ILE A 170 -7.12 -1.46 7.49
CA ILE A 170 -7.27 -0.05 7.13
C ILE A 170 -5.95 0.44 6.54
N THR A 171 -5.99 1.05 5.37
CA THR A 171 -4.80 1.64 4.73
C THR A 171 -4.82 3.16 4.90
N ILE A 172 -3.69 3.70 5.35
CA ILE A 172 -3.48 5.13 5.54
C ILE A 172 -2.24 5.54 4.73
N PHE A 173 -2.43 6.47 3.80
CA PHE A 173 -1.36 7.15 3.10
C PHE A 173 -1.13 8.50 3.77
N VAL A 174 0.11 8.75 4.22
CA VAL A 174 0.55 10.06 4.69
C VAL A 174 1.52 10.64 3.67
N SER A 175 1.34 11.91 3.32
CA SER A 175 2.21 12.57 2.35
C SER A 175 2.31 14.06 2.61
N ASP A 176 3.48 14.64 2.39
CA ASP A 176 3.55 16.08 2.14
C ASP A 176 2.87 16.43 0.80
N TRP A 177 2.55 17.70 0.62
CA TRP A 177 1.86 18.17 -0.57
C TRP A 177 2.28 19.58 -0.95
N TYR A 178 2.52 19.78 -2.24
CA TYR A 178 2.73 21.09 -2.84
C TYR A 178 1.46 21.53 -3.56
N ILE A 179 1.08 22.80 -3.43
CA ILE A 179 -0.04 23.36 -4.21
C ILE A 179 0.36 23.61 -5.68
N LYS A 180 1.66 23.68 -5.95
CA LYS A 180 2.22 23.75 -7.31
C LYS A 180 2.16 22.37 -7.96
N GLY A 181 1.76 22.32 -9.23
CA GLY A 181 1.73 21.08 -9.99
C GLY A 181 3.13 20.52 -10.23
N PHE A 182 3.24 19.20 -10.37
CA PHE A 182 4.54 18.52 -10.52
C PHE A 182 5.39 19.03 -11.70
N LYS A 183 4.78 19.52 -12.79
CA LYS A 183 5.50 20.12 -13.93
C LYS A 183 6.21 21.41 -13.54
N ASP A 184 5.59 22.23 -12.71
CA ASP A 184 6.17 23.48 -12.21
C ASP A 184 7.27 23.19 -11.18
N LEU A 185 7.08 22.17 -10.33
CA LEU A 185 8.11 21.69 -9.41
C LEU A 185 9.34 21.19 -10.18
N ARG A 186 9.13 20.34 -11.19
CA ARG A 186 10.20 19.87 -12.09
C ARG A 186 10.94 21.04 -12.74
N LYS A 187 10.21 21.98 -13.35
CA LYS A 187 10.80 23.15 -14.00
C LYS A 187 11.64 23.99 -13.04
N THR A 188 11.17 24.17 -11.80
CA THR A 188 11.90 24.91 -10.77
C THR A 188 13.28 24.31 -10.51
N ILE A 189 13.37 22.97 -10.39
CA ILE A 189 14.64 22.27 -10.19
C ILE A 189 15.54 22.34 -11.45
N GLU A 190 14.96 22.17 -12.64
CA GLU A 190 15.71 22.24 -13.90
C GLU A 190 16.34 23.62 -14.13
N GLU A 191 15.70 24.69 -13.62
CA GLU A 191 16.21 26.06 -13.64
C GLU A 191 17.21 26.35 -12.49
N GLY A 192 17.51 25.36 -11.64
CA GLY A 192 18.44 25.48 -10.51
C GLY A 192 17.85 26.09 -9.24
N GLY A 193 16.52 26.18 -9.16
CA GLY A 193 15.80 26.65 -7.98
C GLY A 193 15.65 25.59 -6.88
N ASP A 194 15.27 26.03 -5.69
CA ASP A 194 14.87 25.17 -4.57
C ASP A 194 13.34 25.03 -4.54
N LEU A 195 12.84 23.82 -4.25
CA LEU A 195 11.41 23.56 -4.07
C LEU A 195 10.86 24.21 -2.80
N GLY A 196 11.72 24.40 -1.81
CA GLY A 196 11.34 24.87 -0.49
C GLY A 196 10.40 23.90 0.24
N THR A 197 9.79 24.41 1.30
CA THR A 197 8.89 23.64 2.16
C THR A 197 7.58 23.31 1.44
N PRO A 198 7.03 22.08 1.61
CA PRO A 198 5.67 21.76 1.18
C PRO A 198 4.61 22.68 1.81
N ASP A 199 3.41 22.68 1.25
CA ASP A 199 2.31 23.55 1.68
C ASP A 199 1.41 22.91 2.75
N GLY A 200 1.45 21.59 2.91
CA GLY A 200 0.70 20.86 3.92
C GLY A 200 1.00 19.36 3.91
N VAL A 201 0.27 18.63 4.75
CA VAL A 201 0.31 17.15 4.82
C VAL A 201 -1.09 16.62 4.60
N LEU A 202 -1.19 15.58 3.77
CA LEU A 202 -2.43 14.88 3.46
C LEU A 202 -2.49 13.54 4.19
N ILE A 203 -3.71 13.14 4.51
CA ILE A 203 -4.04 11.79 4.95
C ILE A 203 -5.05 11.23 3.95
N ASN A 204 -4.72 10.11 3.31
CA ASN A 204 -5.51 9.49 2.24
C ASN A 204 -5.88 10.46 1.10
N GLY A 205 -4.96 11.37 0.74
CA GLY A 205 -5.16 12.34 -0.34
C GLY A 205 -6.08 13.52 0.03
N LEU A 206 -6.54 13.59 1.28
CA LEU A 206 -7.39 14.66 1.81
C LEU A 206 -6.60 15.60 2.73
N GLY A 207 -7.08 16.84 2.85
CA GLY A 207 -6.47 17.85 3.71
C GLY A 207 -6.71 17.58 5.20
N PRO A 208 -6.10 18.39 6.07
CA PRO A 208 -6.30 18.25 7.51
C PRO A 208 -7.72 18.64 7.94
N TYR A 209 -8.26 17.93 8.93
CA TYR A 209 -9.39 18.39 9.72
C TYR A 209 -9.10 19.77 10.31
N ARG A 210 -10.10 20.63 10.42
CA ARG A 210 -9.94 22.02 10.88
C ARG A 210 -9.77 22.10 12.41
N TYR A 211 -8.64 21.59 12.91
CA TYR A 211 -8.27 21.62 14.33
C TYR A 211 -7.82 23.01 14.81
N ASN A 212 -7.42 23.89 13.89
CA ASN A 212 -7.02 25.26 14.16
C ASN A 212 -7.49 26.17 13.02
N GLU A 213 -8.37 27.13 13.33
CA GLU A 213 -8.99 28.02 12.35
C GLU A 213 -8.01 28.97 11.64
N SER A 214 -6.84 29.24 12.24
CA SER A 214 -5.81 30.11 11.68
C SER A 214 -4.85 29.37 10.75
N LEU A 215 -4.72 28.04 10.91
CA LEU A 215 -3.80 27.21 10.12
C LEU A 215 -4.52 26.46 8.99
N VAL A 216 -5.74 26.01 9.26
CA VAL A 216 -6.51 25.17 8.35
C VAL A 216 -7.69 25.96 7.77
N PRO A 217 -7.73 26.18 6.44
CA PRO A 217 -8.85 26.84 5.79
C PRO A 217 -10.17 26.12 6.00
N ASP A 218 -11.26 26.86 5.96
CA ASP A 218 -12.61 26.27 6.00
C ASP A 218 -12.97 25.58 4.68
N GLY A 219 -13.85 24.58 4.76
CA GLY A 219 -14.43 23.93 3.58
C GLY A 219 -13.53 22.94 2.83
N ILE A 220 -12.36 22.57 3.36
CA ILE A 220 -11.55 21.48 2.80
C ILE A 220 -12.05 20.11 3.31
N SER A 221 -12.05 19.11 2.43
CA SER A 221 -12.38 17.73 2.80
C SER A 221 -11.23 17.11 3.60
N TYR A 222 -11.58 16.32 4.61
CA TYR A 222 -10.66 15.60 5.48
C TYR A 222 -11.08 14.14 5.63
N GLU A 223 -10.12 13.30 6.01
CA GLU A 223 -10.36 11.87 6.18
C GLU A 223 -11.06 11.56 7.51
N THR A 224 -12.06 10.67 7.44
CA THR A 224 -12.71 10.09 8.62
C THR A 224 -12.66 8.56 8.53
N ILE A 225 -12.00 7.93 9.49
CA ILE A 225 -11.85 6.49 9.60
C ILE A 225 -12.87 5.97 10.61
N ASN A 226 -13.84 5.21 10.13
CA ASN A 226 -14.91 4.65 10.96
C ASN A 226 -14.47 3.32 11.58
N VAL A 227 -14.66 3.18 12.90
CA VAL A 227 -14.25 2.02 13.68
C VAL A 227 -15.30 1.65 14.73
N ASP A 228 -15.30 0.40 15.15
CA ASP A 228 -16.18 -0.10 16.21
C ASP A 228 -15.45 -0.27 17.54
N PRO A 229 -16.08 0.10 18.67
CA PRO A 229 -15.50 -0.08 20.00
C PRO A 229 -15.14 -1.53 20.31
N GLY A 230 -14.02 -1.73 20.99
CA GLY A 230 -13.52 -3.04 21.43
C GLY A 230 -12.90 -3.90 20.32
N LYS A 231 -13.02 -3.50 19.05
CA LYS A 231 -12.39 -4.20 17.92
C LYS A 231 -10.91 -3.81 17.78
N THR A 232 -10.14 -4.69 17.17
CA THR A 232 -8.73 -4.44 16.83
C THR A 232 -8.55 -4.40 15.33
N TYR A 233 -8.10 -3.26 14.81
CA TYR A 233 -7.85 -3.06 13.38
C TYR A 233 -6.36 -3.14 13.08
N ARG A 234 -6.02 -3.69 11.92
CA ARG A 234 -4.67 -3.56 11.34
C ARG A 234 -4.60 -2.30 10.51
N ILE A 235 -3.87 -1.31 10.99
CA ILE A 235 -3.66 -0.03 10.31
C ILE A 235 -2.31 -0.06 9.59
N ARG A 236 -2.34 0.01 8.26
CA ARG A 236 -1.18 0.01 7.37
C ARG A 236 -0.87 1.45 6.97
N VAL A 237 0.19 1.99 7.53
CA VAL A 237 0.57 3.39 7.32
C VAL A 237 1.75 3.45 6.36
N HIS A 238 1.58 4.22 5.30
CA HIS A 238 2.57 4.38 4.24
C HIS A 238 2.93 5.86 4.09
N ASN A 239 4.23 6.18 4.09
CA ASN A 239 4.67 7.52 3.71
C ASN A 239 4.92 7.58 2.19
N VAL A 240 3.94 8.14 1.48
CA VAL A 240 3.98 8.37 0.01
C VAL A 240 4.40 9.79 -0.35
N GLY A 241 4.89 10.55 0.63
CA GLY A 241 5.40 11.90 0.45
C GLY A 241 6.56 11.99 -0.55
N PHE A 242 6.88 13.22 -0.89
CA PHE A 242 7.96 13.58 -1.79
C PHE A 242 9.29 13.79 -1.05
N SER A 243 9.28 14.44 0.12
CA SER A 243 10.51 14.78 0.86
C SER A 243 10.44 14.61 2.38
N SER A 244 9.26 14.71 2.98
CA SER A 244 9.09 14.90 4.42
C SER A 244 9.04 13.58 5.18
N SER A 245 9.80 13.52 6.28
CA SER A 245 9.61 12.48 7.30
C SER A 245 8.46 12.89 8.21
N LEU A 246 7.51 11.98 8.42
CA LEU A 246 6.28 12.27 9.16
C LEU A 246 6.20 11.41 10.41
N ASN A 247 5.79 12.00 11.53
CA ASN A 247 5.47 11.26 12.75
C ASN A 247 3.98 10.98 12.80
N PHE A 248 3.61 9.71 12.79
CA PHE A 248 2.24 9.22 12.84
C PHE A 248 1.85 8.82 14.27
N ARG A 249 0.64 9.21 14.68
CA ARG A 249 0.07 8.87 15.98
C ARG A 249 -1.44 9.02 15.99
N ILE A 250 -2.09 8.34 16.95
CA ILE A 250 -3.52 8.38 17.15
C ILE A 250 -3.76 8.80 18.61
N GLN A 251 -4.59 9.81 18.82
CA GLN A 251 -4.89 10.36 20.14
C GLN A 251 -5.38 9.25 21.07
N ASN A 252 -4.71 9.09 22.21
CA ASN A 252 -5.02 8.10 23.25
C ASN A 252 -4.98 6.62 22.81
N HIS A 253 -4.38 6.28 21.67
CA HIS A 253 -4.25 4.89 21.22
C HIS A 253 -2.79 4.48 21.10
N ASN A 254 -2.48 3.26 21.53
CA ASN A 254 -1.17 2.65 21.30
C ASN A 254 -1.12 1.98 19.92
N LEU A 255 0.05 2.04 19.30
CA LEU A 255 0.40 1.42 18.03
C LEU A 255 1.21 0.16 18.31
N PHE A 256 0.57 -1.01 18.20
CA PHE A 256 1.27 -2.28 18.38
C PHE A 256 1.89 -2.73 17.05
N LEU A 257 3.20 -2.52 16.88
CA LEU A 257 3.91 -2.76 15.63
C LEU A 257 3.98 -4.26 15.31
N VAL A 258 3.44 -4.67 14.16
CA VAL A 258 3.42 -6.07 13.72
C VAL A 258 4.11 -6.33 12.38
N GLU A 259 4.31 -5.30 11.56
CA GLU A 259 4.95 -5.41 10.25
C GLU A 259 5.77 -4.15 9.92
N THR A 260 6.94 -4.34 9.31
CA THR A 260 7.74 -3.29 8.68
C THR A 260 8.16 -3.77 7.30
N GLU A 261 7.81 -3.01 6.26
CA GLU A 261 8.31 -3.18 4.88
C GLU A 261 8.30 -4.64 4.38
N GLY A 262 7.20 -5.35 4.62
CA GLY A 262 7.03 -6.73 4.17
C GLY A 262 7.66 -7.80 5.07
N SER A 263 8.04 -7.44 6.30
CA SER A 263 8.59 -8.35 7.30
C SER A 263 7.86 -8.23 8.62
N TYR A 264 7.53 -9.37 9.24
CA TYR A 264 6.95 -9.36 10.59
C TYR A 264 7.97 -8.96 11.64
N THR A 265 7.53 -8.19 12.61
CA THR A 265 8.37 -7.69 13.70
C THR A 265 8.19 -8.51 14.97
N VAL A 266 9.19 -8.48 15.86
CA VAL A 266 8.97 -8.74 17.27
C VAL A 266 8.07 -7.62 17.78
N GLN A 267 6.91 -8.00 18.29
CA GLN A 267 5.84 -7.03 18.52
C GLN A 267 6.17 -6.11 19.70
N GLN A 268 5.92 -4.82 19.51
CA GLN A 268 6.21 -3.80 20.49
C GLN A 268 5.18 -2.67 20.39
N ASN A 269 4.83 -2.08 21.54
CA ASN A 269 3.96 -0.92 21.62
C ASN A 269 4.75 0.38 21.42
N TYR A 270 4.16 1.27 20.63
CA TYR A 270 4.61 2.65 20.43
C TYR A 270 3.42 3.59 20.63
N THR A 271 3.68 4.81 21.10
CA THR A 271 2.65 5.86 21.17
C THR A 271 2.62 6.72 19.91
N ASN A 272 3.73 6.75 19.18
CA ASN A 272 3.90 7.42 17.90
C ASN A 272 5.04 6.74 17.11
N MET A 273 5.10 6.99 15.81
CA MET A 273 6.10 6.40 14.92
C MET A 273 6.60 7.42 13.90
N ASP A 274 7.91 7.64 13.83
CA ASP A 274 8.54 8.31 12.68
C ASP A 274 8.52 7.37 11.46
N ILE A 275 7.91 7.81 10.37
CA ILE A 275 7.79 7.07 9.10
C ILE A 275 8.43 7.92 8.00
N HIS A 276 9.52 7.41 7.42
CA HIS A 276 10.26 8.10 6.37
C HIS A 276 9.67 7.79 4.98
N VAL A 277 9.94 8.65 4.00
CA VAL A 277 9.43 8.51 2.63
C VAL A 277 9.76 7.13 2.07
N GLY A 278 8.75 6.44 1.53
CA GLY A 278 8.87 5.10 0.97
C GLY A 278 8.69 3.97 1.98
N GLN A 279 8.72 4.24 3.28
CA GLN A 279 8.51 3.24 4.32
C GLN A 279 7.04 2.92 4.54
N SER A 280 6.79 1.70 4.99
CA SER A 280 5.47 1.16 5.30
C SER A 280 5.51 0.37 6.60
N TYR A 281 4.57 0.65 7.49
CA TYR A 281 4.43 -0.06 8.77
C TYR A 281 2.98 -0.52 8.97
N SER A 282 2.79 -1.68 9.59
CA SER A 282 1.47 -2.10 10.08
C SER A 282 1.44 -2.14 11.59
N PHE A 283 0.35 -1.61 12.15
CA PHE A 283 0.06 -1.62 13.57
C PHE A 283 -1.26 -2.33 13.82
N LEU A 284 -1.34 -3.10 14.91
CA LEU A 284 -2.62 -3.44 15.50
C LEU A 284 -3.00 -2.32 16.47
N VAL A 285 -4.21 -1.79 16.30
CA VAL A 285 -4.77 -0.75 17.15
C VAL A 285 -6.11 -1.23 17.66
N THR A 286 -6.22 -1.35 18.98
CA THR A 286 -7.46 -1.73 19.66
C THR A 286 -8.26 -0.48 19.98
N MET A 287 -9.56 -0.52 19.69
CA MET A 287 -10.49 0.57 19.96
C MET A 287 -10.98 0.52 21.42
N ASP A 288 -10.05 0.72 22.34
CA ASP A 288 -10.23 0.55 23.80
C ASP A 288 -10.60 1.84 24.54
N GLN A 289 -10.76 2.95 23.82
CA GLN A 289 -11.05 4.25 24.41
C GLN A 289 -12.56 4.50 24.58
N ASN A 290 -12.91 5.43 25.48
CA ASN A 290 -14.30 5.78 25.75
C ASN A 290 -14.87 6.73 24.70
N ALA A 291 -15.96 6.33 24.03
CA ALA A 291 -16.59 7.07 22.94
C ALA A 291 -17.40 8.32 23.37
N ILE A 292 -16.89 9.10 24.34
CA ILE A 292 -17.44 10.43 24.66
C ILE A 292 -17.24 11.37 23.47
N SER A 293 -16.14 11.21 22.73
CA SER A 293 -15.83 11.95 21.52
C SER A 293 -15.03 11.09 20.54
N ASP A 294 -14.95 11.55 19.30
CA ASP A 294 -13.99 11.03 18.32
C ASP A 294 -12.54 11.36 18.73
N TYR A 295 -11.59 10.78 18.01
CA TYR A 295 -10.15 10.94 18.26
C TYR A 295 -9.41 11.48 17.05
N TYR A 296 -8.33 12.22 17.28
CA TYR A 296 -7.45 12.69 16.20
C TYR A 296 -6.46 11.62 15.75
N ILE A 297 -6.32 11.47 14.43
CA ILE A 297 -5.18 10.81 13.79
C ILE A 297 -4.28 11.92 13.26
N VAL A 298 -3.00 11.90 13.60
CA VAL A 298 -2.07 13.00 13.29
C VAL A 298 -0.84 12.48 12.58
N ALA A 299 -0.46 13.19 11.51
CA ALA A 299 0.81 13.03 10.81
C ALA A 299 1.51 14.40 10.72
N SER A 300 2.60 14.60 11.47
CA SER A 300 3.30 15.90 11.52
C SER A 300 4.76 15.79 11.09
N ALA A 301 5.28 16.82 10.42
CA ALA A 301 6.67 16.85 9.98
C ALA A 301 7.69 16.72 11.12
N ARG A 302 8.77 15.98 10.81
CA ARG A 302 9.97 15.82 11.63
C ARG A 302 11.14 16.57 11.00
N PHE A 303 12.11 16.95 11.83
CA PHE A 303 13.37 17.59 11.40
C PHE A 303 13.17 18.95 10.73
N SER A 304 12.12 19.66 11.12
CA SER A 304 11.79 21.02 10.68
C SER A 304 11.56 21.92 11.89
N ASN A 305 11.66 23.24 11.72
CA ASN A 305 11.32 24.20 12.78
C ASN A 305 9.81 24.21 13.08
N SER A 306 9.43 24.84 14.20
CA SER A 306 8.07 24.77 14.72
C SER A 306 7.05 25.41 13.78
N THR A 307 7.37 26.56 13.18
CA THR A 307 6.51 27.21 12.19
C THR A 307 6.25 26.31 10.97
N THR A 308 7.26 25.55 10.53
CA THR A 308 7.10 24.59 9.43
C THR A 308 6.28 23.39 9.88
N ARG A 309 6.52 22.86 11.08
CA ARG A 309 5.76 21.74 11.62
C ARG A 309 4.27 22.08 11.74
N ASP A 310 3.94 23.26 12.26
CA ASP A 310 2.56 23.70 12.44
C ASP A 310 1.79 23.73 11.12
N ARG A 311 2.47 24.13 10.03
CA ARG A 311 1.92 24.09 8.67
C ARG A 311 1.89 22.68 8.08
N LEU A 312 2.90 21.86 8.39
CA LEU A 312 3.04 20.48 7.91
C LEU A 312 2.48 19.48 8.92
N THR A 313 1.24 19.68 9.32
CA THR A 313 0.49 18.77 10.19
C THR A 313 -0.82 18.37 9.52
N GLY A 314 -0.92 17.09 9.16
CA GLY A 314 -2.12 16.45 8.66
C GLY A 314 -2.93 15.89 9.82
N VAL A 315 -4.24 16.09 9.81
CA VAL A 315 -5.15 15.61 10.85
C VAL A 315 -6.36 14.93 10.21
N ALA A 316 -6.69 13.74 10.66
CA ALA A 316 -7.89 13.00 10.29
C ALA A 316 -8.68 12.64 11.55
N ILE A 317 -9.92 12.20 11.38
CA ILE A 317 -10.80 11.80 12.47
C ILE A 317 -10.89 10.28 12.54
N LEU A 318 -10.66 9.72 13.72
CA LEU A 318 -11.01 8.34 14.05
C LEU A 318 -12.39 8.36 14.72
N HIS A 319 -13.42 7.97 13.95
CA HIS A 319 -14.81 8.00 14.37
C HIS A 319 -15.23 6.66 14.95
N TYR A 320 -15.61 6.66 16.23
CA TYR A 320 -16.17 5.49 16.89
C TYR A 320 -17.67 5.40 16.59
N SER A 321 -18.18 4.22 16.24
CA SER A 321 -19.60 4.03 15.86
C SER A 321 -20.62 4.39 16.97
N ASN A 322 -20.18 4.47 18.23
CA ASN A 322 -20.98 4.92 19.38
C ASN A 322 -20.53 6.30 19.93
N SER A 323 -19.76 7.07 19.17
CA SER A 323 -19.25 8.38 19.58
C SER A 323 -20.38 9.38 19.85
N GLN A 324 -20.23 10.15 20.93
CA GLN A 324 -21.21 11.15 21.37
C GLN A 324 -20.89 12.58 20.90
N GLY A 325 -19.75 12.79 20.24
CA GLY A 325 -19.35 14.13 19.81
C GLY A 325 -18.08 14.15 18.96
N PRO A 326 -17.78 15.31 18.34
CA PRO A 326 -16.58 15.47 17.52
C PRO A 326 -15.32 15.38 18.37
N ALA A 327 -14.19 15.10 17.71
CA ALA A 327 -12.90 15.06 18.37
C ALA A 327 -12.60 16.38 19.09
N SER A 328 -11.99 16.28 20.27
CA SER A 328 -11.77 17.42 21.16
C SER A 328 -10.44 17.32 21.91
N GLY A 329 -10.05 18.43 22.55
CA GLY A 329 -8.77 18.54 23.24
C GLY A 329 -7.59 18.84 22.30
N PRO A 330 -6.36 18.88 22.83
CA PRO A 330 -5.17 19.11 22.04
C PRO A 330 -4.85 17.91 21.14
N LEU A 331 -4.16 18.16 20.04
CA LEU A 331 -3.54 17.10 19.25
C LEU A 331 -2.56 16.32 20.14
N PRO A 332 -2.44 14.98 19.97
CA PRO A 332 -1.44 14.20 20.69
C PRO A 332 -0.04 14.76 20.43
N ASP A 333 0.80 14.76 21.47
CA ASP A 333 2.18 15.22 21.38
C ASP A 333 3.02 14.28 20.50
N GLY A 334 3.87 14.89 19.67
CA GLY A 334 4.91 14.18 18.92
C GLY A 334 6.28 14.36 19.58
N PRO A 335 7.30 13.64 19.12
CA PRO A 335 8.67 13.83 19.59
C PRO A 335 9.18 15.25 19.28
N ASP A 336 10.18 15.69 20.04
CA ASP A 336 10.86 16.98 19.89
C ASP A 336 11.41 17.16 18.47
N GLU A 337 11.12 18.30 17.85
CA GLU A 337 11.19 18.50 16.39
C GLU A 337 12.52 18.15 15.73
N GLY A 338 13.63 18.42 16.44
CA GLY A 338 14.99 18.14 16.00
C GLY A 338 15.63 16.90 16.62
N ASP A 339 14.88 16.10 17.39
CA ASP A 339 15.44 14.91 18.06
C ASP A 339 15.66 13.76 17.08
N THR A 340 16.86 13.74 16.50
CA THR A 340 17.31 12.64 15.63
C THR A 340 17.59 11.36 16.42
N TYR A 341 17.90 11.45 17.72
CA TYR A 341 18.14 10.27 18.56
C TYR A 341 16.86 9.47 18.77
N PHE A 342 15.71 10.13 18.92
CA PHE A 342 14.41 9.45 18.95
C PHE A 342 14.23 8.53 17.74
N SER A 343 14.37 9.08 16.52
CA SER A 343 14.21 8.33 15.27
C SER A 343 15.23 7.19 15.14
N MET A 344 16.49 7.43 15.48
CA MET A 344 17.53 6.40 15.47
C MET A 344 17.26 5.27 16.47
N ASN A 345 16.81 5.60 17.68
CA ASN A 345 16.49 4.62 18.72
C ASN A 345 15.23 3.83 18.37
N GLN A 346 14.23 4.47 17.77
CA GLN A 346 13.06 3.81 17.20
C GLN A 346 13.51 2.76 16.18
N ALA A 347 14.30 3.13 15.17
CA ALA A 347 14.79 2.19 14.16
C ALA A 347 15.56 1.00 14.77
N ARG A 348 16.39 1.25 15.81
CA ARG A 348 17.14 0.20 16.53
C ARG A 348 16.26 -0.72 17.38
N SER A 349 15.09 -0.23 17.82
CA SER A 349 14.16 -1.03 18.63
C SER A 349 13.42 -2.08 17.79
N ILE A 350 13.22 -1.80 16.50
CA ILE A 350 12.50 -2.68 15.58
C ILE A 350 13.37 -3.88 15.23
N ARG A 351 12.85 -5.08 15.50
CA ARG A 351 13.53 -6.34 15.20
C ARG A 351 12.61 -7.23 14.40
N TRP A 352 13.16 -7.92 13.39
CA TRP A 352 12.39 -8.91 12.65
C TRP A 352 12.12 -10.15 13.51
N ASN A 353 10.90 -10.67 13.42
CA ASN A 353 10.56 -11.95 14.01
C ASN A 353 10.99 -13.08 13.07
N VAL A 354 12.22 -13.57 13.28
CA VAL A 354 12.81 -14.65 12.48
C VAL A 354 12.13 -16.03 12.66
N SER A 355 11.27 -16.16 13.67
CA SER A 355 10.50 -17.39 13.93
C SER A 355 9.15 -17.40 13.23
N ALA A 356 8.63 -16.24 12.81
CA ALA A 356 7.35 -16.16 12.11
C ALA A 356 7.46 -16.86 10.75
N GLY A 357 6.39 -17.57 10.37
CA GLY A 357 6.19 -18.10 9.02
C GLY A 357 5.91 -16.97 8.03
N ALA A 358 6.82 -16.02 7.88
CA ALA A 358 6.83 -15.18 6.70
C ALA A 358 7.54 -15.93 5.58
N ALA A 359 7.25 -15.54 4.36
CA ALA A 359 8.00 -15.98 3.21
C ALA A 359 9.51 -15.77 3.41
N ARG A 360 10.24 -16.85 3.65
CA ARG A 360 11.69 -16.82 3.70
C ARG A 360 12.18 -16.72 2.26
N PRO A 361 13.15 -15.85 1.93
CA PRO A 361 13.83 -15.91 0.66
C PRO A 361 14.33 -17.34 0.47
N ASN A 362 13.69 -18.11 -0.40
CA ASN A 362 14.21 -19.41 -0.77
C ASN A 362 15.13 -19.18 -1.98
N PRO A 363 16.47 -19.14 -1.81
CA PRO A 363 17.38 -18.99 -2.94
C PRO A 363 17.28 -20.16 -3.94
N GLN A 364 16.62 -21.27 -3.57
CA GLN A 364 16.49 -22.48 -4.39
C GLN A 364 15.14 -22.63 -5.09
N GLY A 365 14.22 -21.68 -4.98
CA GLY A 365 12.92 -21.77 -5.66
C GLY A 365 13.02 -21.46 -7.16
N SER A 366 12.54 -22.34 -8.03
CA SER A 366 12.34 -22.02 -9.46
C SER A 366 11.29 -20.90 -9.60
N PHE A 367 11.63 -19.77 -10.21
CA PHE A 367 10.63 -18.78 -10.60
C PHE A 367 10.20 -19.12 -12.04
N ARG A 368 8.94 -18.83 -12.41
CA ARG A 368 8.56 -18.92 -13.83
C ARG A 368 9.20 -17.74 -14.58
N TYR A 369 9.91 -18.04 -15.67
CA TYR A 369 10.73 -17.08 -16.42
C TYR A 369 10.26 -16.86 -17.87
N ALA A 370 9.02 -17.17 -18.22
CA ALA A 370 8.53 -16.99 -19.58
C ALA A 370 7.04 -16.68 -19.61
N ILE A 371 6.67 -15.87 -20.61
CA ILE A 371 5.32 -15.51 -21.05
C ILE A 371 4.58 -16.77 -21.53
#